data_AF-A0A286XI69-F1
#
_entry.id   AF-A0A286XI69-F1
#
_cell.length_a   1.000
_cell.length_b   1.000
_cell.length_c   1.000
_cell.angle_alpha   90.00
_cell.angle_beta   90.00
_cell.angle_gamma   90.00
#
_symmetry.space_group_name_H-M   'P 1'
#
loop_
_entity.id
_entity.type
_entity.pdbx_description
1 polymer ?
#
loop_
_entity_poly.entity_id
_entity_poly.type
_entity_poly.pdbx_seq_one_letter_code
_entity_poly.pdbx_strand_id
1 'polypeptide(L)'
;FLLFEARLPDSPFLPNQNLKCPVCLLEFEEEETVIEMPCHHLFHSNCILPWLSKTNSCPLCRHELPTDDDAYEEHRRDKARKQQQQHRLENLHGAMYM
;
A
#
# COMPACT_ATOMS: atom_id res chain seq x y z
N PHE A 1 -27.64 12.26 41.54
CA PHE A 1 -28.87 12.02 40.76
C PHE A 1 -28.85 12.67 39.37
N LEU A 2 -27.69 12.90 38.76
CA LEU A 2 -27.59 12.99 37.30
C LEU A 2 -26.39 12.12 36.86
N LEU A 3 -26.78 11.04 36.19
CA LEU A 3 -26.06 10.07 35.36
C LEU A 3 -24.52 10.16 35.31
N PHE A 4 -23.91 9.31 36.12
CA PHE A 4 -22.65 8.63 35.82
C PHE A 4 -22.87 7.69 34.62
N GLU A 5 -22.96 8.23 33.40
CA GLU A 5 -22.81 7.44 32.16
C GLU A 5 -21.33 7.35 31.74
N ALA A 6 -20.45 7.19 32.73
CA ALA A 6 -19.17 6.55 32.54
C ALA A 6 -19.38 5.04 32.62
N ARG A 7 -19.90 4.44 31.54
CA ARG A 7 -19.95 2.98 31.41
C ARG A 7 -19.69 2.53 29.98
N LEU A 8 -18.42 2.62 29.59
CA LEU A 8 -17.77 1.63 28.73
C LEU A 8 -16.54 1.13 29.49
N PRO A 9 -16.62 0.01 30.23
CA PRO A 9 -15.42 -0.70 30.66
C PRO A 9 -14.93 -1.61 29.54
N ASP A 10 -13.61 -1.79 29.51
CA ASP A 10 -12.79 -2.64 28.62
C ASP A 10 -12.32 -1.99 27.29
N SER A 11 -11.31 -1.11 27.37
CA SER A 11 -10.35 -0.94 26.26
C SER A 11 -9.37 -2.12 26.32
N PRO A 12 -9.06 -2.87 25.23
CA PRO A 12 -7.93 -2.46 24.38
C PRO A 12 -7.86 -3.11 22.97
N PHE A 13 -8.78 -2.90 22.03
CA PHE A 13 -8.52 -3.35 20.63
C PHE A 13 -9.15 -2.37 19.63
N LEU A 14 -8.33 -1.70 18.83
CA LEU A 14 -8.75 -1.17 17.53
C LEU A 14 -9.33 -2.35 16.74
N PRO A 15 -10.65 -2.48 16.52
CA PRO A 15 -11.14 -3.57 15.73
C PRO A 15 -10.89 -3.18 14.28
N ASN A 16 -9.80 -3.72 13.72
CA ASN A 16 -9.74 -4.05 12.31
C ASN A 16 -9.72 -2.88 11.31
N GLN A 17 -8.84 -1.89 11.51
CA GLN A 17 -8.51 -0.97 10.40
C GLN A 17 -7.80 -1.68 9.22
N ASN A 18 -7.39 -2.94 9.40
CA ASN A 18 -6.72 -3.76 8.39
C ASN A 18 -7.52 -4.99 7.92
N LEU A 19 -8.74 -5.24 8.41
CA LEU A 19 -9.57 -6.36 7.90
C LEU A 19 -10.68 -5.93 6.94
N LYS A 20 -10.56 -4.75 6.32
CA LYS A 20 -11.51 -4.30 5.31
C LYS A 20 -10.80 -4.13 3.98
N CYS A 21 -11.45 -4.56 2.91
CA CYS A 21 -10.97 -4.30 1.58
C CYS A 21 -11.15 -2.81 1.26
N PRO A 22 -10.08 -2.07 0.95
CA PRO A 22 -10.15 -0.62 0.70
C PRO A 22 -10.80 -0.26 -0.64
N VAL A 23 -11.11 -1.25 -1.49
CA VAL A 23 -11.79 -1.04 -2.78
C VAL A 23 -13.32 -1.08 -2.62
N CYS A 24 -13.86 -2.08 -1.92
CA CYS A 24 -15.30 -2.21 -1.69
C CYS A 24 -15.77 -1.75 -0.30
N LEU A 25 -14.83 -1.45 0.61
CA LEU A 25 -15.04 -1.06 2.00
C LEU A 25 -15.76 -2.11 2.88
N LEU A 26 -15.80 -3.37 2.41
CA LEU A 26 -16.36 -4.51 3.14
C LEU A 26 -15.30 -5.23 3.96
N GLU A 27 -15.72 -5.88 5.05
CA GLU A 27 -14.87 -6.74 5.88
C GLU A 27 -14.50 -8.03 5.13
N PHE A 28 -13.31 -8.56 5.39
CA PHE A 28 -12.90 -9.87 4.88
C PHE A 28 -13.60 -10.98 5.68
N GLU A 29 -14.31 -11.87 5.01
CA GLU A 29 -14.90 -13.07 5.63
C GLU A 29 -13.93 -14.27 5.57
N GLU A 30 -14.04 -15.23 6.50
CA GLU A 30 -13.15 -16.40 6.58
C GLU A 30 -13.18 -17.28 5.32
N GLU A 31 -14.26 -17.19 4.54
CA GLU A 31 -14.49 -17.99 3.33
C GLU A 31 -14.12 -17.23 2.04
N GLU A 32 -13.69 -15.98 2.13
CA GLU A 32 -13.37 -15.15 0.98
C GLU A 32 -11.88 -15.21 0.60
N THR A 33 -11.61 -15.28 -0.71
CA THR A 33 -10.24 -15.26 -1.22
C THR A 33 -9.68 -13.83 -1.17
N VAL A 34 -8.63 -13.64 -0.38
CA VAL A 34 -7.86 -12.39 -0.31
C VAL A 34 -6.53 -12.52 -1.06
N ILE A 35 -6.05 -11.40 -1.58
CA ILE A 35 -4.75 -11.29 -2.23
C ILE A 35 -3.92 -10.26 -1.47
N GLU A 36 -2.73 -10.66 -1.04
CA GLU A 36 -1.72 -9.77 -0.51
C GLU A 36 -0.80 -9.27 -1.62
N MET A 37 -0.65 -7.95 -1.72
CA MET A 37 0.26 -7.30 -2.67
C MET A 37 1.71 -7.28 -2.13
N PRO A 38 2.75 -7.15 -2.99
CA PRO A 38 4.16 -7.00 -2.56
C PRO A 38 4.44 -5.78 -1.68
N CYS A 39 3.49 -4.84 -1.60
CA CYS A 39 3.51 -3.69 -0.71
C CYS A 39 2.72 -3.92 0.61
N HIS A 40 2.38 -5.18 0.93
CA HIS A 40 1.65 -5.62 2.14
C HIS A 40 0.22 -5.08 2.30
N HIS A 41 -0.43 -4.72 1.20
CA HIS A 41 -1.84 -4.33 1.20
C HIS A 41 -2.73 -5.51 0.79
N LEU A 42 -3.83 -5.71 1.53
CA LEU A 42 -4.79 -6.80 1.34
C LEU A 42 -6.04 -6.33 0.61
N PHE A 43 -6.53 -7.17 -0.31
CA PHE A 43 -7.74 -6.91 -1.07
C PHE A 43 -8.50 -8.21 -1.35
N HIS A 44 -9.81 -8.13 -1.57
CA HIS A 44 -10.54 -9.27 -2.12
C HIS A 44 -10.01 -9.56 -3.53
N SER A 45 -9.85 -10.84 -3.85
CA SER A 45 -9.51 -11.30 -5.20
C SER A 45 -10.43 -10.67 -6.26
N ASN A 46 -11.74 -10.65 -5.98
CA ASN A 46 -12.74 -10.08 -6.88
C ASN A 46 -12.66 -8.55 -7.02
N CYS A 47 -12.03 -7.86 -6.05
CA CYS A 47 -11.85 -6.41 -6.12
C CYS A 47 -10.53 -6.01 -6.79
N ILE A 48 -9.44 -6.76 -6.52
CA ILE A 48 -8.12 -6.41 -7.01
C ILE A 48 -7.86 -6.91 -8.44
N LEU A 49 -8.41 -8.05 -8.86
CA LEU A 49 -8.19 -8.57 -10.21
C LEU A 49 -8.73 -7.63 -11.31
N PRO A 50 -9.96 -7.09 -11.21
CA PRO A 50 -10.45 -6.11 -12.19
C PRO A 50 -9.63 -4.82 -12.19
N TRP A 51 -9.11 -4.42 -11.03
CA TRP A 51 -8.20 -3.27 -10.94
C TRP A 51 -6.88 -3.55 -11.67
N LEU A 52 -6.24 -4.68 -11.38
CA LEU A 52 -4.97 -5.09 -11.98
C LEU A 52 -5.05 -5.31 -13.50
N SER A 53 -6.22 -5.66 -14.03
CA SER A 53 -6.45 -5.73 -15.48
C SER A 53 -6.35 -4.38 -16.19
N LYS A 54 -6.52 -3.27 -15.46
CA LYS A 54 -6.46 -1.89 -16.00
C LYS A 54 -5.17 -1.19 -15.60
N THR A 55 -4.73 -1.38 -14.36
CA THR A 55 -3.56 -0.71 -13.79
C THR A 55 -2.72 -1.72 -12.99
N ASN A 56 -1.42 -1.85 -13.31
CA ASN A 56 -0.51 -2.76 -12.61
C ASN A 56 -0.02 -2.18 -11.26
N SER A 57 -0.81 -1.36 -10.58
CA SER A 57 -0.38 -0.60 -9.40
C SER A 57 -1.32 -0.77 -8.22
N CYS A 58 -0.80 -0.78 -7.00
CA CYS A 58 -1.60 -0.81 -5.77
C CYS A 58 -2.51 0.42 -5.65
N PRO A 59 -3.83 0.25 -5.38
CA PRO A 59 -4.76 1.36 -5.16
C PRO A 59 -4.39 2.32 -4.02
N LEU A 60 -3.64 1.86 -3.00
CA LEU A 60 -3.34 2.65 -1.80
C LEU A 60 -2.04 3.43 -1.92
N CYS A 61 -0.95 2.73 -2.26
CA CYS A 61 0.39 3.31 -2.25
C CYS A 61 0.97 3.53 -3.66
N ARG A 62 0.24 3.16 -4.71
CA ARG A 62 0.67 3.25 -6.12
C ARG A 62 1.92 2.42 -6.45
N HIS A 63 2.30 1.47 -5.58
CA HIS A 63 3.40 0.55 -5.86
C HIS A 63 3.07 -0.28 -7.10
N GLU A 64 3.93 -0.20 -8.12
CA GLU A 64 3.79 -0.92 -9.38
C GLU A 64 4.31 -2.36 -9.25
N LEU A 65 3.48 -3.32 -9.64
CA LEU A 65 3.84 -4.73 -9.68
C LEU A 65 4.92 -4.99 -10.75
N PRO A 66 5.81 -5.97 -10.52
CA PRO A 66 6.70 -6.46 -11.56
C PRO A 66 5.92 -7.01 -12.76
N THR A 67 6.46 -6.80 -13.96
CA THR A 67 5.97 -7.39 -15.21
C THR A 67 6.88 -8.52 -15.68
N ASP A 68 6.41 -9.35 -16.60
CA ASP A 68 7.16 -10.41 -17.28
C ASP A 68 8.05 -9.89 -18.43
N ASP A 69 7.91 -8.62 -18.81
CA ASP A 69 8.76 -7.94 -19.79
C ASP A 69 10.11 -7.53 -19.16
N ASP A 70 11.15 -8.31 -19.42
CA ASP A 70 12.52 -8.05 -18.94
C ASP A 70 13.08 -6.70 -19.39
N ALA A 71 12.75 -6.24 -20.60
CA ALA A 71 13.26 -4.99 -21.15
C ALA A 71 12.63 -3.78 -20.44
N TYR A 72 11.32 -3.84 -20.16
CA TYR A 72 10.63 -2.85 -19.35
C TYR A 72 11.21 -2.77 -17.93
N GLU A 73 11.44 -3.93 -17.31
CA GLU A 73 11.99 -4.03 -15.96
C GLU A 73 13.43 -3.51 -15.86
N GLU A 74 14.28 -3.80 -16.85
CA GLU A 74 15.63 -3.25 -16.94
C GLU A 74 15.60 -1.72 -17.02
N HIS A 75 14.78 -1.16 -17.92
CA HIS A 75 14.63 0.28 -18.05
C HIS A 75 14.11 0.93 -16.77
N ARG A 76 13.16 0.29 -16.07
CA ARG A 76 12.63 0.74 -14.77
C ARG A 76 13.73 0.81 -13.72
N ARG A 77 14.58 -0.22 -13.62
CA ARG A 77 15.74 -0.27 -12.72
C ARG A 77 16.78 0.79 -13.06
N ASP A 78 17.08 1.00 -14.34
CA ASP A 78 18.00 2.02 -14.81
C ASP A 78 17.56 3.43 -14.43
N LYS A 79 16.28 3.73 -14.63
CA LYS A 79 15.70 5.02 -14.25
C LYS A 79 15.80 5.24 -12.75
N ALA A 80 15.47 4.23 -11.93
CA ALA A 80 15.60 4.31 -10.47
C ALA A 80 17.05 4.55 -10.03
N ARG A 81 18.03 3.86 -10.64
CA ARG A 81 19.47 4.07 -10.39
C ARG A 81 19.90 5.51 -10.70
N LYS A 82 19.53 6.03 -11.87
CA LYS A 82 19.84 7.41 -12.30
C LYS A 82 19.23 8.44 -11.35
N GLN A 83 17.96 8.25 -10.94
CA GLN A 83 17.30 9.12 -9.97
C GLN A 83 18.02 9.11 -8.61
N GLN A 84 18.41 7.95 -8.11
CA GLN A 84 19.17 7.84 -6.87
C GLN A 84 20.54 8.54 -6.96
N GLN A 85 21.25 8.37 -8.07
CA GLN A 85 22.54 9.05 -8.30
C GLN A 85 22.37 10.57 -8.33
N GLN A 86 21.33 11.06 -9.00
CA GLN A 86 21.05 12.49 -9.07
C GLN A 86 20.70 13.07 -7.70
N HIS A 87 19.78 12.45 -6.96
CA HIS A 87 19.45 12.86 -5.59
C HIS A 87 20.68 12.84 -4.66
N ARG A 88 21.59 11.87 -4.83
CA ARG A 88 22.86 11.83 -4.09
C ARG A 88 23.74 13.04 -4.42
N LEU A 89 23.89 13.38 -5.70
CA LEU A 89 24.69 14.54 -6.13
C LEU A 89 24.08 15.86 -5.63
N GLU A 90 22.76 15.99 -5.69
CA GLU A 90 22.03 17.16 -5.18
C GLU A 90 22.19 17.31 -3.67
N ASN A 91 22.09 16.21 -2.91
CA ASN A 91 22.34 16.24 -1.47
C ASN A 91 23.79 16.59 -1.12
N LEU A 92 24.76 16.10 -1.90
CA LEU A 92 26.17 16.50 -1.75
C LEU A 92 26.38 17.98 -2.04
N HIS A 93 25.73 18.52 -3.08
CA HIS A 93 25.73 19.95 -3.37
C HIS A 93 25.09 20.74 -2.22
N GLY A 94 23.92 20.33 -1.71
CA GLY A 94 23.29 20.98 -0.57
C GLY A 94 24.15 20.98 0.71
N ALA A 95 24.89 19.90 0.96
CA ALA A 95 25.78 19.79 2.12
C ALA A 95 27.10 20.58 1.98
N MET A 96 27.53 20.86 0.76
CA MET A 96 28.79 21.58 0.48
C MET A 96 28.64 23.10 0.51
N TYR A 97 27.41 23.61 0.34
CA TYR A 97 27.12 25.05 0.17
C TYR A 97 26.15 25.63 1.22
N MET A 98 26.08 25.02 2.42
CA MET A 98 25.46 25.59 3.63
C MET A 98 26.51 26.03 4.65
#